data_AF-A0A0P9FPX0-F1
#
_entry.id   AF-A0A0P9FPX0-F1
#
_cell.length_a   1.000
_cell.length_b   1.000
_cell.length_c   1.000
_cell.angle_alpha   90.00
_cell.angle_beta   90.00
_cell.angle_gamma   90.00
#
_symmetry.space_group_name_H-M   'P 1'
#
loop_
_entity.id
_entity.type
_entity.pdbx_description
1 polymer ?
#
loop_
_entity_poly.entity_id
_entity_poly.type
_entity_poly.pdbx_seq_one_letter_code
_entity_poly.pdbx_strand_id
1 'polypeptide(L)' 'MDELPEFAKNKVVQEALRQQESAIAAGDKVEWLVSDKKAVEQLTNLFKSKNIDIDVKYFPE' A
#
# COMPACT_ATOMS: atom_id res chain seq x y z
N MET A 1 -15.14 8.31 11.37
CA MET A 1 -14.41 7.64 10.28
C MET A 1 -13.12 7.13 10.89
N ASP A 2 -12.86 5.82 10.83
CA ASP A 2 -11.62 5.24 11.37
C ASP A 2 -10.47 5.50 10.40
N GLU A 3 -9.85 6.67 10.53
CA GLU A 3 -8.58 6.91 9.88
C GLU A 3 -7.48 6.10 10.58
N LEU A 4 -6.60 5.48 9.80
CA LEU A 4 -5.38 4.86 10.33
C LEU A 4 -4.62 5.89 11.18
N PRO A 5 -4.12 5.52 12.37
CA PRO A 5 -3.26 6.40 13.14
C PRO A 5 -2.08 6.90 12.31
N GLU A 6 -1.66 8.15 12.50
CA GLU A 6 -0.63 8.77 11.66
C GLU A 6 0.69 8.00 11.66
N PHE A 7 1.06 7.40 12.80
CA PHE A 7 2.25 6.56 12.89
C PHE A 7 2.15 5.29 12.01
N ALA A 8 0.95 4.71 11.88
CA ALA A 8 0.71 3.54 11.07
C ALA A 8 0.75 3.91 9.58
N LYS A 9 0.16 5.05 9.20
CA LYS A 9 0.26 5.62 7.85
C LYS A 9 1.73 5.80 7.45
N ASN A 10 2.57 6.35 8.32
CA ASN A 10 3.98 6.60 8.03
C ASN A 10 4.79 5.31 7.80
N LYS A 11 4.62 4.28 8.63
CA LYS A 11 5.32 3.00 8.44
C LYS A 11 4.91 2.31 7.15
N VAL A 12 3.61 2.28 6.87
CA VAL A 12 3.05 1.70 5.64
C VAL A 12 3.61 2.40 4.40
N VAL A 13 3.70 3.73 4.44
CA VAL A 13 4.25 4.53 3.33
C VAL A 13 5.74 4.28 3.12
N GLN A 14 6.52 4.21 4.20
CA GLN A 14 7.96 3.91 4.10
C GLN A 14 8.22 2.54 3.47
N GLU A 15 7.46 1.54 3.90
CA GLU A 15 7.59 0.19 3.35
C GLU A 15 7.15 0.12 1.88
N ALA A 16 6.05 0.80 1.55
CA ALA A 16 5.56 0.89 0.18
C ALA A 16 6.60 1.52 -0.77
N LEU A 17 7.19 2.66 -0.38
CA LEU A 17 8.24 3.31 -1.18
C LEU A 17 9.46 2.40 -1.37
N ARG A 18 9.91 1.74 -0.30
CA ARG A 18 11.06 0.82 -0.36
C ARG A 18 10.82 -0.32 -1.35
N GLN A 19 9.62 -0.90 -1.34
CA GLN A 19 9.26 -1.98 -2.26
C GLN A 19 9.11 -1.48 -3.70
N GLN A 20 8.48 -0.32 -3.89
CA GLN A 20 8.36 0.31 -5.21
C GLN A 20 9.74 0.59 -5.83
N GLU A 21 10.67 1.18 -5.07
CA GLU A 21 12.04 1.43 -5.53
C GLU A 21 12.74 0.13 -5.95
N SER A 22 12.58 -0.93 -5.15
CA SER A 22 13.16 -2.24 -5.44
C SER A 22 12.56 -2.86 -6.71
N ALA A 23 11.24 -2.77 -6.89
CA ALA A 23 10.54 -3.27 -8.06
C ALA A 23 10.90 -2.51 -9.34
N ILE A 24 11.00 -1.18 -9.27
CA ILE A 24 11.47 -0.34 -10.38
C ILE A 24 12.88 -0.76 -10.82
N ALA A 25 13.79 -1.00 -9.87
CA ALA A 25 15.14 -1.44 -10.18
C ALA A 25 15.18 -2.84 -10.83
N ALA A 26 14.22 -3.70 -10.53
CA ALA A 26 14.08 -5.04 -11.10
C ALA A 26 13.25 -5.09 -12.41
N GLY A 27 12.52 -4.03 -12.74
CA GLY A 27 11.55 -4.02 -13.84
C GLY A 27 10.21 -4.70 -13.51
N ASP A 28 9.93 -4.86 -12.22
CA ASP A 28 8.75 -5.54 -11.68
C ASP A 28 7.67 -4.55 -11.21
N LYS A 29 6.52 -5.09 -10.80
CA LYS A 29 5.45 -4.37 -10.10
C LYS A 29 5.22 -4.96 -8.71
N VAL A 30 4.74 -4.13 -7.79
CA VAL A 30 4.40 -4.55 -6.42
C VAL A 30 2.89 -4.72 -6.29
N GLU A 31 2.49 -5.85 -5.71
CA GLU A 31 1.10 -6.13 -5.33
C GLU A 31 1.02 -6.46 -3.84
N TRP A 32 0.09 -5.82 -3.13
CA TRP A 32 -0.21 -6.08 -1.72
C TRP A 32 -1.53 -6.83 -1.61
N LEU A 33 -1.46 -8.05 -1.08
CA LEU A 33 -2.61 -8.89 -0.78
C LEU A 33 -3.09 -8.59 0.65
N VAL A 34 -4.35 -8.20 0.79
CA VAL A 34 -4.93 -7.76 2.06
C VAL A 34 -6.25 -8.47 2.31
N SER A 35 -6.40 -9.08 3.49
CA SER A 35 -7.57 -9.89 3.86
C SER A 35 -8.75 -9.09 4.44
N ASP A 36 -8.61 -7.77 4.54
CA ASP A 36 -9.66 -6.83 4.97
C ASP A 36 -10.01 -5.85 3.84
N LYS A 37 -11.29 -5.81 3.44
CA LYS A 37 -11.77 -4.95 2.34
C LYS A 37 -11.66 -3.46 2.64
N LYS A 38 -11.88 -3.06 3.89
CA LYS A 38 -11.76 -1.65 4.31
C LYS A 38 -10.29 -1.23 4.28
N ALA A 39 -9.38 -2.12 4.68
CA ALA A 39 -7.95 -1.88 4.58
C ALA A 39 -7.49 -1.74 3.13
N VAL A 40 -8.02 -2.54 2.19
CA VAL A 40 -7.76 -2.36 0.75
C VAL A 40 -8.11 -0.95 0.32
N GLU A 41 -9.33 -0.48 0.59
CA GLU A 41 -9.78 0.87 0.21
C GLU A 41 -8.91 1.97 0.83
N GLN A 42 -8.59 1.85 2.12
CA GLN A 42 -7.76 2.82 2.84
C GLN A 42 -6.34 2.89 2.27
N LEU A 43 -5.73 1.75 1.99
CA LEU A 43 -4.38 1.67 1.41
C LEU A 43 -4.36 2.16 -0.03
N THR A 44 -5.33 1.77 -0.86
CA THR A 44 -5.45 2.28 -2.23
C THR A 44 -5.56 3.80 -2.25
N ASN A 45 -6.37 4.40 -1.39
CA ASN A 45 -6.52 5.85 -1.31
C ASN A 45 -5.24 6.53 -0.80
N LEU A 46 -4.60 5.95 0.22
CA LEU A 46 -3.34 6.45 0.76
C LEU A 46 -2.25 6.47 -0.32
N PHE A 47 -2.06 5.36 -1.04
CA PHE A 47 -1.03 5.23 -2.08
C PHE A 47 -1.30 6.16 -3.28
N LYS A 48 -2.56 6.26 -3.73
CA LYS A 48 -2.95 7.24 -4.77
C LYS A 48 -2.62 8.67 -4.36
N SER A 49 -2.95 9.07 -3.13
CA SER A 49 -2.69 10.43 -2.63
C SER A 49 -1.20 10.77 -2.54
N LYS A 50 -0.34 9.75 -2.44
CA LYS A 50 1.12 9.88 -2.31
C LYS A 50 1.88 9.52 -3.58
N ASN A 51 1.16 9.24 -4.69
CA ASN A 51 1.73 8.82 -5.96
C ASN A 51 2.67 7.59 -5.84
N ILE A 52 2.25 6.62 -5.02
CA ILE A 52 2.93 5.33 -4.83
C ILE A 52 2.31 4.31 -5.78
N ASP A 53 3.13 3.65 -6.59
CA ASP A 53 2.71 2.66 -7.59
C ASP A 53 2.73 1.24 -7.01
N ILE A 54 1.71 0.94 -6.19
CA ILE A 54 1.45 -0.39 -5.63
C ILE A 54 -0.01 -0.75 -5.90
N ASP A 55 -0.23 -1.95 -6.46
CA ASP A 55 -1.58 -2.51 -6.60
C ASP A 55 -2.01 -3.17 -5.28
N VAL A 56 -3.18 -2.82 -4.75
CA VAL A 56 -3.69 -3.38 -3.49
C VAL A 56 -4.91 -4.22 -3.80
N LYS A 57 -4.83 -5.53 -3.53
CA LYS A 57 -5.90 -6.48 -3.84
C LYS A 57 -6.44 -7.15 -2.59
N TYR A 58 -7.75 -7.29 -2.57
CA TYR A 58 -8.41 -8.13 -1.59
C TYR A 58 -8.08 -9.60 -1.85
N PHE A 59 -7.53 -10.28 -0.85
CA PHE A 59 -7.26 -11.71 -0.89
C PHE A 59 -7.72 -12.35 0.42
N PRO A 60 -8.80 -13.16 0.40
CA PRO A 60 -9.28 -13.82 1.61
C PRO A 60 -8.26 -14.87 2.10
N GLU A 61 -8.16 -15.03 3.43
CA GLU A 61 -7.37 -16.09 4.08
C GLU A 61 -7.92 -17.50 3.79
#